data_AF-A0A1B8FPM3-F1
#
_entry.id   AF-A0A1B8FPM3-F1
#
_cell.length_a   1.000
_cell.length_b   1.000
_cell.length_c   1.000
_cell.angle_alpha   90.00
_cell.angle_beta   90.00
_cell.angle_gamma   90.00
#
_symmetry.space_group_name_H-M   'P 1'
#
loop_
_entity.id
_entity.type
_entity.pdbx_description
1 polymer ?
#
loop_
_entity_poly.entity_id
_entity_poly.type
_entity_poly.pdbx_seq_one_letter_code
_entity_poly.pdbx_strand_id
1 'polypeptide(L)'
;MVLASGIPAVRRFCYTITAHAQELQAINFLHSTLSSLLNSAELRAAKPIVQPMEATLDKKIFHTLRDVEKESIKAPLLRLQSEMREKSFCPLLAKGIDSRLPDIEYTYNRAAENFAKEMKVIHSKASMPNQSSYVAAEMIPAYRSAAQEHGRGSERRQHNTIQGRVTDGTLFPNISIAIKEDAEAKTEVAFSAFRKVLLPVVAAIRNDIEMAFAAELKSLDKAYKERKNEERRRAELANTIQMLKRQRRELLGRIAYNQG
;
A
#
# COMPACT_ATOMS: atom_id res chain seq x y z
N MET A 1 -17.53 -30.54 38.14
CA MET A 1 -18.29 -29.27 38.04
C MET A 1 -17.32 -28.15 37.68
N VAL A 2 -17.40 -27.67 36.43
CA VAL A 2 -16.42 -26.78 35.78
C VAL A 2 -16.63 -25.32 36.21
N LEU A 3 -16.33 -25.02 37.47
CA LEU A 3 -16.48 -23.66 38.05
C LEU A 3 -15.14 -23.03 38.50
N ALA A 4 -14.00 -23.69 38.25
CA ALA A 4 -12.67 -23.26 38.69
C ALA A 4 -11.64 -23.05 37.55
N SER A 5 -12.05 -23.05 36.27
CA SER A 5 -11.07 -23.16 35.17
C SER A 5 -10.41 -21.85 34.73
N GLY A 6 -10.80 -20.68 35.26
CA GLY A 6 -10.27 -19.39 34.79
C GLY A 6 -10.62 -19.04 33.33
N ILE A 7 -11.21 -19.94 32.56
CA ILE A 7 -11.56 -19.79 31.13
C ILE A 7 -12.48 -18.57 30.88
N PRO A 8 -13.46 -18.22 31.75
CA PRO A 8 -14.24 -17.00 31.57
C PRO A 8 -13.46 -15.70 31.84
N ALA A 9 -12.44 -15.74 32.72
CA ALA A 9 -11.55 -14.62 33.02
C ALA A 9 -10.48 -14.46 31.93
N VAL A 10 -9.96 -15.56 31.39
CA VAL A 10 -9.12 -15.58 30.18
C VAL A 10 -9.91 -15.09 28.97
N ARG A 11 -11.18 -15.48 28.79
CA ARG A 11 -12.05 -14.90 27.75
C ARG A 11 -12.20 -13.39 27.91
N ARG A 12 -12.49 -12.87 29.12
CA ARG A 12 -12.61 -11.42 29.35
C ARG A 12 -11.28 -10.68 29.16
N PHE A 13 -10.16 -11.28 29.55
CA PHE A 13 -8.80 -10.75 29.35
C PHE A 13 -8.39 -10.75 27.87
N CYS A 14 -8.77 -11.79 27.12
CA CYS A 14 -8.58 -11.89 25.66
C CYS A 14 -9.49 -10.93 24.88
N TYR A 15 -10.68 -10.56 25.40
CA TYR A 15 -11.54 -9.53 24.82
C TYR A 15 -11.02 -8.09 25.07
N THR A 16 -10.19 -7.86 26.09
CA THR A 16 -9.61 -6.53 26.38
C THR A 16 -8.33 -6.21 25.60
N ILE A 17 -7.71 -7.18 24.91
CA ILE A 17 -6.47 -6.94 24.15
C ILE A 17 -6.64 -7.05 22.61
N THR A 18 -7.76 -7.51 22.05
CA THR A 18 -7.71 -7.99 20.66
C THR A 18 -8.15 -7.02 19.56
N ALA A 19 -8.95 -5.98 19.78
CA ALA A 19 -9.28 -5.05 18.69
C ALA A 19 -8.14 -4.04 18.41
N HIS A 20 -7.68 -3.35 19.45
CA HIS A 20 -6.68 -2.29 19.30
C HIS A 20 -5.28 -2.82 18.94
N ALA A 21 -4.86 -3.96 19.47
CA ALA A 21 -3.59 -4.57 19.08
C ALA A 21 -3.61 -5.08 17.63
N GLN A 22 -4.76 -5.58 17.15
CA GLN A 22 -4.94 -6.03 15.77
C GLN A 22 -5.09 -4.86 14.79
N GLU A 23 -5.78 -3.80 15.20
CA GLU A 23 -5.84 -2.50 14.51
C GLU A 23 -4.43 -1.91 14.36
N LEU A 24 -3.64 -1.83 15.45
CA LEU A 24 -2.28 -1.33 15.42
C LEU A 24 -1.38 -2.18 14.51
N GLN A 25 -1.60 -3.49 14.47
CA GLN A 25 -0.86 -4.41 13.61
C GLN A 25 -1.23 -4.23 12.13
N ALA A 26 -2.52 -4.05 11.81
CA ALA A 26 -2.99 -3.77 10.46
C ALA A 26 -2.55 -2.37 9.98
N ILE A 27 -2.65 -1.34 10.82
CA ILE A 27 -2.19 0.02 10.52
C ILE A 27 -0.68 0.07 10.36
N ASN A 28 0.08 -0.55 11.26
CA ASN A 28 1.55 -0.62 11.14
C ASN A 28 1.96 -1.40 9.89
N PHE A 29 1.26 -2.49 9.56
CA PHE A 29 1.50 -3.23 8.32
C PHE A 29 1.26 -2.34 7.10
N LEU A 30 0.13 -1.62 7.04
CA LEU A 30 -0.19 -0.72 5.93
C LEU A 30 0.79 0.46 5.82
N HIS A 31 1.23 1.06 6.93
CA HIS A 31 2.14 2.21 6.90
C HIS A 31 3.61 1.83 6.64
N SER A 32 4.13 0.81 7.33
CA SER A 32 5.55 0.43 7.23
C SER A 32 5.85 -0.41 6.00
N THR A 33 4.97 -1.35 5.66
CA THR A 33 5.19 -2.28 4.55
C THR A 33 4.93 -1.56 3.23
N LEU A 34 3.81 -0.84 3.07
CA LEU A 34 3.52 -0.13 1.83
C LEU A 34 4.55 0.96 1.49
N SER A 35 4.99 1.74 2.48
CA SER A 35 5.95 2.82 2.26
C SER A 35 7.34 2.27 1.92
N SER A 36 7.81 1.24 2.64
CA SER A 36 9.08 0.58 2.32
C SER A 36 9.04 -0.11 0.97
N LEU A 37 7.89 -0.64 0.57
CA LEU A 37 7.70 -1.29 -0.73
C LEU A 37 7.70 -0.29 -1.88
N LEU A 38 6.99 0.82 -1.77
CA LEU A 38 7.03 1.90 -2.77
C LEU A 38 8.46 2.44 -2.95
N ASN A 39 9.18 2.63 -1.85
CA ASN A 39 10.58 3.07 -1.89
C ASN A 39 11.50 1.98 -2.48
N SER A 40 11.25 0.70 -2.20
CA SER A 40 12.05 -0.40 -2.75
C SER A 40 11.84 -0.57 -4.26
N ALA A 41 10.61 -0.33 -4.74
CA ALA A 41 10.26 -0.35 -6.15
C ALA A 41 10.89 0.83 -6.89
N GLU A 42 10.88 2.02 -6.30
CA GLU A 42 11.56 3.21 -6.79
C GLU A 42 13.08 2.99 -6.89
N LEU A 43 13.70 2.40 -5.85
CA LEU A 43 15.12 2.03 -5.84
C LEU A 43 15.49 0.98 -6.90
N ARG A 44 14.64 -0.02 -7.13
CA ARG A 44 14.87 -1.06 -8.15
C ARG A 44 14.68 -0.53 -9.56
N ALA A 45 13.76 0.43 -9.76
CA ALA A 45 13.56 1.10 -11.03
C ALA A 45 14.67 2.11 -11.37
N ALA A 46 15.24 2.77 -10.37
CA ALA A 46 16.32 3.75 -10.54
C ALA A 46 17.71 3.12 -10.81
N LYS A 47 17.85 1.79 -10.70
CA LYS A 47 19.15 1.13 -10.88
C LYS A 47 19.44 0.88 -12.37
N PRO A 48 20.51 1.44 -12.97
CA PRO A 48 20.83 1.19 -14.37
C PRO A 48 21.29 -0.26 -14.56
N ILE A 49 20.63 -0.99 -15.45
CA ILE A 49 21.07 -2.32 -15.89
C ILE A 49 21.98 -2.13 -17.10
N VAL A 50 23.28 -2.38 -16.91
CA VAL A 50 24.25 -2.54 -18.00
C VAL A 50 24.23 -4.00 -18.45
N GLN A 51 23.67 -4.30 -19.63
CA GLN A 51 23.93 -5.48 -20.46
C GLN A 51 23.27 -5.35 -21.86
N PRO A 52 23.84 -5.95 -22.93
CA PRO A 52 23.52 -5.67 -24.33
C PRO A 52 22.19 -6.28 -24.82
N MET A 53 21.75 -5.84 -26.00
CA MET A 53 20.49 -5.12 -26.20
C MET A 53 19.80 -5.57 -27.50
N GLU A 54 18.47 -5.67 -27.48
CA GLU A 54 17.55 -5.21 -28.57
C GLU A 54 16.12 -5.77 -28.41
N ALA A 55 15.93 -6.93 -27.75
CA ALA A 55 14.58 -7.48 -27.48
C ALA A 55 14.37 -7.91 -26.01
N THR A 56 15.46 -7.97 -25.24
CA THR A 56 15.49 -8.53 -23.90
C THR A 56 15.17 -7.49 -22.82
N LEU A 57 15.44 -6.21 -23.08
CA LEU A 57 15.32 -5.15 -22.07
C LEU A 57 13.85 -4.83 -21.76
N ASP A 58 13.01 -4.73 -22.80
CA ASP A 58 11.57 -4.48 -22.65
C ASP A 58 10.87 -5.58 -21.87
N LYS A 59 11.17 -6.84 -22.23
CA LYS A 59 10.65 -8.01 -21.51
C LYS A 59 11.15 -8.02 -20.08
N LYS A 60 12.44 -7.74 -19.85
CA LYS A 60 13.03 -7.68 -18.51
C LYS A 60 12.39 -6.60 -17.65
N ILE A 61 12.23 -5.37 -18.15
CA ILE A 61 11.58 -4.26 -17.42
C ILE A 61 10.13 -4.61 -17.08
N PHE A 62 9.40 -5.17 -18.03
CA PHE A 62 8.02 -5.55 -17.79
C PHE A 62 7.91 -6.72 -16.79
N HIS A 63 8.81 -7.71 -16.86
CA HIS A 63 8.87 -8.81 -15.90
C HIS A 63 9.26 -8.32 -14.50
N THR A 64 10.25 -7.43 -14.36
CA THR A 64 10.64 -6.89 -13.05
C THR A 64 9.53 -6.08 -12.42
N LEU A 65 8.78 -5.29 -13.20
CA LEU A 65 7.61 -4.58 -12.70
C LEU A 65 6.50 -5.55 -12.28
N ARG A 66 6.20 -6.58 -13.07
CA ARG A 66 5.23 -7.61 -12.68
C ARG A 66 5.64 -8.34 -11.39
N ASP A 67 6.92 -8.63 -11.21
CA ASP A 67 7.42 -9.25 -9.98
C ASP A 67 7.23 -8.30 -8.79
N VAL A 68 7.53 -7.01 -8.98
CA VAL A 68 7.25 -5.97 -7.97
C VAL A 68 5.75 -5.92 -7.64
N GLU A 69 4.86 -5.96 -8.61
CA GLU A 69 3.40 -5.98 -8.38
C GLU A 69 2.99 -7.16 -7.50
N LYS A 70 3.46 -8.34 -7.87
CA LYS A 70 3.12 -9.60 -7.22
C LYS A 70 3.62 -9.61 -5.78
N GLU A 71 4.88 -9.25 -5.56
CA GLU A 71 5.52 -9.29 -4.25
C GLU A 71 5.11 -8.13 -3.35
N SER A 72 4.93 -6.93 -3.92
CA SER A 72 4.77 -5.69 -3.15
C SER A 72 3.32 -5.29 -2.94
N ILE A 73 2.39 -5.77 -3.76
CA ILE A 73 1.00 -5.30 -3.68
C ILE A 73 0.08 -6.49 -3.44
N LYS A 74 0.15 -7.47 -4.34
CA LYS A 74 -0.78 -8.60 -4.33
C LYS A 74 -0.56 -9.50 -3.12
N ALA A 75 0.68 -9.91 -2.85
CA ALA A 75 0.98 -10.79 -1.72
C ALA A 75 0.62 -10.17 -0.34
N PRO A 76 0.96 -8.91 -0.03
CA PRO A 76 0.52 -8.25 1.21
C PRO A 76 -0.99 -8.17 1.38
N LEU A 77 -1.72 -7.81 0.32
CA LEU A 77 -3.18 -7.69 0.37
C LEU A 77 -3.86 -9.06 0.52
N LEU A 78 -3.34 -10.10 -0.17
CA LEU A 78 -3.82 -11.47 -0.01
C LEU A 78 -3.52 -12.02 1.39
N ARG A 79 -2.38 -11.67 1.97
CA ARG A 79 -2.07 -12.01 3.37
C ARG A 79 -3.04 -11.33 4.32
N LEU A 80 -3.28 -10.03 4.18
CA LEU A 80 -4.25 -9.29 4.98
C LEU A 80 -5.65 -9.91 4.86
N GLN A 81 -6.07 -10.25 3.65
CA GLN A 81 -7.34 -10.90 3.35
C GLN A 81 -7.43 -12.31 3.99
N SER A 82 -6.34 -13.07 3.99
CA SER A 82 -6.27 -14.39 4.65
C SER A 82 -6.37 -14.26 6.16
N GLU A 83 -5.62 -13.31 6.75
CA GLU A 83 -5.67 -13.02 8.19
C GLU A 83 -7.07 -12.56 8.62
N MET A 84 -7.75 -11.76 7.79
CA MET A 84 -9.14 -11.34 8.02
C MET A 84 -10.10 -12.54 8.06
N ARG A 85 -9.95 -13.49 7.14
CA ARG A 85 -10.78 -14.70 7.07
C ARG A 85 -10.52 -15.64 8.25
N GLU A 86 -9.27 -15.87 8.58
CA GLU A 86 -8.86 -16.77 9.68
C GLU A 86 -9.35 -16.27 11.03
N LYS A 87 -9.15 -14.98 11.31
CA LYS A 87 -9.54 -14.35 12.58
C LYS A 87 -11.03 -14.00 12.64
N SER A 88 -11.84 -14.47 11.70
CA SER A 88 -13.29 -14.26 11.65
C SER A 88 -13.72 -12.79 11.65
N PHE A 89 -12.92 -11.92 11.04
CA PHE A 89 -13.32 -10.53 10.80
C PHE A 89 -14.55 -10.48 9.88
N CYS A 90 -15.24 -9.34 9.88
CA CYS A 90 -16.41 -9.13 9.03
C CYS A 90 -16.15 -9.61 7.59
N PRO A 91 -16.92 -10.58 7.05
CA PRO A 91 -16.70 -11.12 5.71
C PRO A 91 -16.76 -10.07 4.59
N LEU A 92 -17.40 -8.93 4.86
CA LEU A 92 -17.46 -7.79 3.94
C LEU A 92 -16.10 -7.09 3.76
N LEU A 93 -15.23 -7.10 4.78
CA LEU A 93 -13.88 -6.52 4.69
C LEU A 93 -13.00 -7.33 3.73
N ALA A 94 -13.01 -8.66 3.86
CA ALA A 94 -12.29 -9.56 2.97
C ALA A 94 -12.81 -9.43 1.52
N LYS A 95 -14.13 -9.38 1.32
CA LYS A 95 -14.75 -9.13 0.00
C LYS A 95 -14.39 -7.76 -0.56
N GLY A 96 -14.25 -6.74 0.29
CA GLY A 96 -13.81 -5.40 -0.11
C GLY A 96 -12.40 -5.42 -0.69
N ILE A 97 -11.47 -6.16 -0.07
CA ILE A 97 -10.12 -6.37 -0.62
C ILE A 97 -10.19 -7.12 -1.96
N ASP A 98 -11.00 -8.18 -2.04
CA ASP A 98 -11.17 -8.98 -3.26
C ASP A 98 -11.67 -8.15 -4.44
N SER A 99 -12.62 -7.24 -4.19
CA SER A 99 -13.17 -6.37 -5.23
C SER A 99 -12.18 -5.33 -5.75
N ARG A 100 -11.21 -4.91 -4.93
CA ARG A 100 -10.24 -3.84 -5.27
C ARG A 100 -8.95 -4.37 -5.88
N LEU A 101 -8.63 -5.65 -5.65
CA LEU A 101 -7.44 -6.29 -6.22
C LEU A 101 -7.38 -6.22 -7.76
N PRO A 102 -8.46 -6.54 -8.51
CA PRO A 102 -8.47 -6.42 -9.97
C PRO A 102 -8.24 -4.99 -10.47
N ASP A 103 -8.80 -3.98 -9.78
CA ASP A 103 -8.62 -2.57 -10.16
C ASP A 103 -7.17 -2.11 -9.95
N ILE A 104 -6.55 -2.55 -8.85
CA ILE A 104 -5.14 -2.29 -8.59
C ILE A 104 -4.26 -2.99 -9.65
N GLU A 105 -4.55 -4.25 -9.96
CA GLU A 105 -3.83 -5.05 -10.95
C GLU A 105 -3.94 -4.43 -12.35
N TYR A 106 -5.14 -4.04 -12.76
CA TYR A 106 -5.36 -3.35 -14.03
C TYR A 106 -4.58 -2.03 -14.11
N THR A 107 -4.64 -1.21 -13.07
CA THR A 107 -3.96 0.09 -13.06
C THR A 107 -2.44 -0.07 -13.06
N TYR A 108 -1.92 -1.00 -12.26
CA TYR A 108 -0.48 -1.29 -12.20
C TYR A 108 0.01 -1.72 -13.58
N ASN A 109 -0.65 -2.70 -14.20
CA ASN A 109 -0.26 -3.21 -15.51
C ASN A 109 -0.31 -2.10 -16.57
N ARG A 110 -1.33 -1.24 -16.55
CA ARG A 110 -1.40 -0.08 -17.47
C ARG A 110 -0.25 0.91 -17.27
N ALA A 111 0.12 1.21 -16.02
CA ALA A 111 1.25 2.08 -15.71
C ALA A 111 2.58 1.44 -16.14
N ALA A 112 2.76 0.14 -15.88
CA ALA A 112 3.94 -0.61 -16.28
C ALA A 112 4.10 -0.69 -17.80
N GLU A 113 3.01 -0.90 -18.54
CA GLU A 113 3.01 -0.89 -20.02
C GLU A 113 3.39 0.48 -20.57
N ASN A 114 2.84 1.56 -20.01
CA ASN A 114 3.18 2.91 -20.42
C ASN A 114 4.64 3.23 -20.14
N PHE A 115 5.14 2.87 -18.95
CA PHE A 115 6.55 3.02 -18.61
C PHE A 115 7.46 2.26 -19.57
N ALA A 116 7.13 0.99 -19.88
CA ALA A 116 7.90 0.20 -20.84
C ALA A 116 7.92 0.84 -22.23
N LYS A 117 6.80 1.44 -22.69
CA LYS A 117 6.75 2.19 -23.96
C LYS A 117 7.65 3.42 -23.93
N GLU A 118 7.66 4.20 -22.85
CA GLU A 118 8.51 5.38 -22.70
C GLU A 118 10.00 5.01 -22.67
N MET A 119 10.36 3.91 -22.00
CA MET A 119 11.74 3.42 -21.98
C MET A 119 12.22 2.99 -23.38
N LYS A 120 11.34 2.42 -24.21
CA LYS A 120 11.66 2.15 -25.62
C LYS A 120 11.94 3.43 -26.40
N VAL A 121 11.23 4.51 -26.12
CA VAL A 121 11.47 5.82 -26.77
C VAL A 121 12.84 6.36 -26.38
N ILE A 122 13.20 6.34 -25.09
CA ILE A 122 14.53 6.76 -24.61
C ILE A 122 15.62 5.93 -25.29
N HIS A 123 15.47 4.61 -25.29
CA HIS A 123 16.40 3.72 -25.98
C HIS A 123 16.51 4.04 -27.47
N SER A 124 15.39 4.25 -28.15
CA SER A 124 15.38 4.62 -29.57
C SER A 124 16.14 5.93 -29.83
N LYS A 125 15.97 6.95 -28.97
CA LYS A 125 16.75 8.20 -29.04
C LYS A 125 18.25 8.00 -28.78
N ALA A 126 18.63 7.00 -28.00
CA ALA A 126 20.03 6.68 -27.72
C ALA A 126 20.72 5.91 -28.84
N SER A 127 19.98 5.06 -29.56
CA SER A 127 20.57 4.12 -30.53
C SER A 127 20.30 4.46 -31.98
N MET A 128 19.22 5.20 -32.29
CA MET A 128 18.85 5.48 -33.67
C MET A 128 19.34 6.86 -34.13
N PRO A 129 19.92 6.96 -35.34
CA PRO A 129 20.31 8.24 -35.94
C PRO A 129 19.05 8.97 -36.43
N ASN A 130 18.38 9.67 -35.54
CA ASN A 130 17.23 10.53 -35.87
C ASN A 130 17.41 11.94 -35.30
N GLN A 131 16.58 12.89 -35.74
CA GLN A 131 16.66 14.28 -35.29
C GLN A 131 16.39 14.46 -33.80
N SER A 132 15.72 13.50 -33.17
CA SER A 132 15.43 13.48 -31.74
C SER A 132 16.46 12.70 -30.92
N SER A 133 17.55 12.25 -31.54
CA SER A 133 18.59 11.47 -30.87
C SER A 133 19.43 12.34 -29.95
N TYR A 134 19.93 11.75 -28.86
CA TYR A 134 20.79 12.48 -27.93
C TYR A 134 22.09 12.94 -28.61
N VAL A 135 22.63 12.14 -29.52
CA VAL A 135 23.80 12.52 -30.33
C VAL A 135 23.47 13.73 -31.21
N ALA A 136 22.33 13.76 -31.90
CA ALA A 136 21.95 14.90 -32.73
C ALA A 136 21.75 16.17 -31.88
N ALA A 137 21.04 16.06 -30.74
CA ALA A 137 20.85 17.18 -29.83
C ALA A 137 22.19 17.79 -29.37
N GLU A 138 23.15 16.94 -29.03
CA GLU A 138 24.47 17.35 -28.53
C GLU A 138 25.40 17.89 -29.63
N MET A 139 25.27 17.39 -30.86
CA MET A 139 26.12 17.77 -32.00
C MET A 139 25.59 18.95 -32.82
N ILE A 140 24.29 19.28 -32.76
CA ILE A 140 23.68 20.40 -33.49
C ILE A 140 24.43 21.73 -33.28
N PRO A 141 24.84 22.12 -32.05
CA PRO A 141 25.59 23.37 -31.85
C PRO A 141 26.92 23.38 -32.62
N ALA A 142 27.65 22.26 -32.62
CA ALA A 142 28.91 22.11 -33.33
C ALA A 142 28.71 22.16 -34.86
N TYR A 143 27.67 21.50 -35.38
CA TYR A 143 27.32 21.56 -36.80
C TYR A 143 26.92 22.97 -37.24
N ARG A 144 26.13 23.68 -36.43
CA ARG A 144 25.75 25.07 -36.72
C ARG A 144 26.97 25.98 -36.72
N SER A 145 27.87 25.84 -35.74
CA SER A 145 29.11 26.62 -35.67
C SER A 145 30.00 26.38 -36.90
N ALA A 146 30.21 25.12 -37.27
CA ALA A 146 30.95 24.77 -38.49
C ALA A 146 30.30 25.34 -39.75
N ALA A 147 28.97 25.32 -39.87
CA ALA A 147 28.27 25.88 -41.01
C ALA A 147 28.43 27.41 -41.16
N GLN A 148 28.84 28.13 -40.10
CA GLN A 148 29.13 29.57 -40.16
C GLN A 148 30.57 29.88 -40.61
N GLU A 149 31.42 28.88 -40.85
CA GLU A 149 32.80 29.07 -41.32
C GLU A 149 32.85 29.41 -42.82
N HIS A 150 33.53 30.50 -43.16
CA HIS A 150 33.66 30.97 -44.56
C HIS A 150 35.11 31.37 -44.89
N GLY A 151 35.42 31.44 -46.19
CA GLY A 151 36.73 31.88 -46.69
C GLY A 151 37.80 30.79 -46.76
N ARG A 152 39.04 31.16 -47.06
CA ARG A 152 40.15 30.22 -47.26
C ARG A 152 40.42 29.42 -45.98
N GLY A 153 40.47 28.09 -46.10
CA GLY A 153 40.69 27.17 -44.97
C GLY A 153 39.45 26.86 -44.12
N SER A 154 38.24 27.20 -44.60
CA SER A 154 36.97 26.89 -43.93
C SER A 154 36.82 25.40 -43.65
N GLU A 155 37.12 24.52 -44.60
CA GLU A 155 37.01 23.06 -44.42
C GLU A 155 37.82 22.56 -43.21
N ARG A 156 39.05 23.07 -43.05
CA ARG A 156 39.90 22.71 -41.91
C ARG A 156 39.31 23.20 -40.59
N ARG A 157 38.74 24.42 -40.56
CA ARG A 157 38.10 24.96 -39.35
C ARG A 157 36.80 24.22 -39.01
N GLN A 158 35.98 23.91 -40.01
CA GLN A 158 34.79 23.07 -39.88
C GLN A 158 35.12 21.70 -39.28
N HIS A 159 36.13 21.03 -39.83
CA HIS A 159 36.59 19.75 -39.33
C HIS A 159 37.10 19.85 -37.89
N ASN A 160 37.92 20.87 -37.59
CA ASN A 160 38.42 21.09 -36.23
C ASN A 160 37.29 21.35 -35.22
N THR A 161 36.26 22.10 -35.60
CA THR A 161 35.09 22.37 -34.75
C THR A 161 34.32 21.10 -34.41
N ILE A 162 34.04 20.27 -35.42
CA ILE A 162 33.32 19.00 -35.21
C ILE A 162 34.18 18.01 -34.44
N GLN A 163 35.45 17.84 -34.83
CA GLN A 163 36.37 16.92 -34.17
C GLN A 163 36.65 17.34 -32.73
N GLY A 164 36.79 18.66 -32.48
CA GLY A 164 36.92 19.22 -31.15
C GLY A 164 35.79 18.77 -30.23
N ARG A 165 34.53 18.86 -30.69
CA ARG A 165 33.36 18.39 -29.92
C ARG A 165 33.39 16.90 -29.61
N VAL A 166 33.90 16.08 -30.53
CA VAL A 166 34.01 14.63 -30.31
C VAL A 166 35.14 14.29 -29.34
N THR A 167 36.24 15.04 -29.40
CA THR A 167 37.46 14.76 -28.61
C THR A 167 37.53 15.47 -27.27
N ASP A 168 36.65 16.45 -27.00
CA ASP A 168 36.66 17.23 -25.75
C ASP A 168 36.30 16.42 -24.50
N GLY A 169 35.87 15.17 -24.69
CA GLY A 169 35.57 14.23 -23.61
C GLY A 169 34.23 14.45 -22.93
N THR A 170 33.43 15.45 -23.36
CA THR A 170 32.15 15.81 -22.73
C THR A 170 30.93 15.32 -23.49
N LEU A 171 31.08 14.97 -24.78
CA LEU A 171 29.99 14.47 -25.63
C LEU A 171 29.23 13.28 -25.01
N PHE A 172 29.94 12.19 -24.70
CA PHE A 172 29.32 10.98 -24.14
C PHE A 172 28.85 11.12 -22.69
N PRO A 173 29.55 11.84 -21.80
CA PRO A 173 29.01 12.20 -20.49
C PRO A 173 27.71 12.98 -20.55
N ASN A 174 27.61 14.00 -21.40
CA ASN A 174 26.39 14.81 -21.55
C ASN A 174 25.21 13.96 -22.06
N ILE A 175 25.45 13.10 -23.06
CA ILE A 175 24.44 12.14 -23.55
C ILE A 175 24.00 11.20 -22.43
N SER A 176 24.94 10.70 -21.62
CA SER A 176 24.65 9.79 -20.51
C SER A 176 23.81 10.48 -19.42
N ILE A 177 24.09 11.75 -19.11
CA ILE A 177 23.29 12.58 -18.20
C ILE A 177 21.88 12.75 -18.76
N ALA A 178 21.74 13.13 -20.03
CA ALA A 178 20.43 13.33 -20.66
C ALA A 178 19.57 12.05 -20.68
N ILE A 179 20.17 10.89 -20.97
CA ILE A 179 19.48 9.59 -20.90
C ILE A 179 19.00 9.30 -19.47
N LYS A 180 19.87 9.55 -18.49
CA LYS A 180 19.55 9.34 -17.08
C LYS A 180 18.39 10.24 -16.64
N GLU A 181 18.46 11.54 -16.94
CA GLU A 181 17.42 12.51 -16.58
C GLU A 181 16.06 12.17 -17.22
N ASP A 182 16.06 11.80 -18.51
CA ASP A 182 14.84 11.34 -19.18
C ASP A 182 14.29 10.07 -18.50
N ALA A 183 15.14 9.09 -18.18
CA ALA A 183 14.72 7.86 -17.52
C ALA A 183 14.16 8.11 -16.11
N GLU A 184 14.80 8.97 -15.32
CA GLU A 184 14.34 9.39 -14.00
C GLU A 184 12.99 10.11 -14.09
N ALA A 185 12.84 11.05 -15.03
CA ALA A 185 11.58 11.77 -15.23
C ALA A 185 10.43 10.83 -15.62
N LYS A 186 10.67 9.86 -16.51
CA LYS A 186 9.65 8.86 -16.89
C LYS A 186 9.33 7.88 -15.77
N THR A 187 10.33 7.53 -14.97
CA THR A 187 10.14 6.74 -13.75
C THR A 187 9.21 7.49 -12.80
N GLU A 188 9.49 8.75 -12.50
CA GLU A 188 8.68 9.55 -11.59
C GLU A 188 7.23 9.71 -12.07
N VAL A 189 7.01 9.94 -13.37
CA VAL A 189 5.66 10.00 -13.95
C VAL A 189 4.91 8.68 -13.79
N ALA A 190 5.56 7.54 -14.04
CA ALA A 190 4.93 6.23 -13.90
C ALA A 190 4.61 5.89 -12.42
N PHE A 191 5.55 6.12 -11.52
CA PHE A 191 5.38 5.85 -10.09
C PHE A 191 4.38 6.81 -9.44
N SER A 192 4.35 8.09 -9.83
CA SER A 192 3.36 9.04 -9.34
C SER A 192 1.94 8.68 -9.80
N ALA A 193 1.77 8.20 -11.05
CA ALA A 193 0.48 7.69 -11.52
C ALA A 193 0.02 6.47 -10.71
N PHE A 194 0.94 5.56 -10.38
CA PHE A 194 0.65 4.41 -9.54
C PHE A 194 0.29 4.82 -8.10
N ARG A 195 1.08 5.70 -7.47
CA ARG A 195 0.82 6.23 -6.12
C ARG A 195 -0.56 6.90 -6.04
N LYS A 196 -0.95 7.68 -7.06
CA LYS A 196 -2.26 8.34 -7.13
C LYS A 196 -3.45 7.38 -7.07
N VAL A 197 -3.29 6.14 -7.53
CA VAL A 197 -4.36 5.13 -7.49
C VAL A 197 -4.28 4.24 -6.25
N LEU A 198 -3.07 3.84 -5.86
CA LEU A 198 -2.89 2.95 -4.71
C LEU A 198 -3.23 3.62 -3.37
N LEU A 199 -2.85 4.89 -3.19
CA LEU A 199 -3.06 5.61 -1.93
C LEU A 199 -4.55 5.71 -1.54
N PRO A 200 -5.47 6.13 -2.44
CA PRO A 200 -6.89 6.11 -2.15
C PRO A 200 -7.44 4.72 -1.79
N VAL A 201 -6.98 3.67 -2.48
CA VAL A 201 -7.43 2.30 -2.22
C VAL A 201 -7.01 1.84 -0.83
N VAL A 202 -5.76 2.09 -0.45
CA VAL A 202 -5.27 1.76 0.89
C VAL A 202 -5.96 2.59 1.97
N ALA A 203 -6.20 3.87 1.71
CA ALA A 203 -6.95 4.73 2.63
C ALA A 203 -8.40 4.22 2.81
N ALA A 204 -9.05 3.77 1.73
CA ALA A 204 -10.38 3.18 1.80
C ALA A 204 -10.38 1.87 2.61
N ILE A 205 -9.39 0.98 2.39
CA ILE A 205 -9.25 -0.25 3.18
C ILE A 205 -9.06 0.08 4.66
N ARG A 206 -8.20 1.07 4.99
CA ARG A 206 -8.00 1.51 6.37
C ARG A 206 -9.30 2.03 6.99
N ASN A 207 -10.01 2.92 6.30
CA ASN A 207 -11.27 3.48 6.80
C ASN A 207 -12.34 2.39 7.01
N ASP A 208 -12.43 1.42 6.10
CA ASP A 208 -13.35 0.29 6.24
C ASP A 208 -13.05 -0.53 7.50
N ILE A 209 -11.75 -0.77 7.77
CA ILE A 209 -11.29 -1.47 8.97
C ILE A 209 -11.62 -0.65 10.23
N GLU A 210 -11.30 0.65 10.26
CA GLU A 210 -11.60 1.55 11.37
C GLU A 210 -13.10 1.61 11.67
N MET A 211 -13.95 1.70 10.64
CA MET A 211 -15.40 1.70 10.79
C MET A 211 -15.93 0.37 11.36
N ALA A 212 -15.38 -0.76 10.90
CA ALA A 212 -15.77 -2.07 11.41
C ALA A 212 -15.42 -2.21 12.91
N PHE A 213 -14.22 -1.76 13.30
CA PHE A 213 -13.82 -1.75 14.71
C PHE A 213 -14.67 -0.81 15.56
N ALA A 214 -14.96 0.40 15.07
CA ALA A 214 -15.80 1.35 15.80
C ALA A 214 -17.22 0.82 16.02
N ALA A 215 -17.77 0.08 15.05
CA ALA A 215 -19.07 -0.58 15.20
C ALA A 215 -19.04 -1.70 16.24
N GLU A 216 -17.97 -2.51 16.25
CA GLU A 216 -17.79 -3.61 17.20
C GLU A 216 -17.65 -3.09 18.64
N LEU A 217 -16.85 -2.04 18.86
CA LEU A 217 -16.67 -1.39 20.17
C LEU A 217 -17.99 -0.87 20.74
N LYS A 218 -18.81 -0.22 19.90
CA LYS A 218 -20.14 0.27 20.28
C LYS A 218 -21.07 -0.86 20.68
N SER A 219 -21.01 -2.00 19.98
CA SER A 219 -21.83 -3.16 20.31
C SER A 219 -21.45 -3.75 21.68
N LEU A 220 -20.14 -3.81 21.99
CA LEU A 220 -19.62 -4.31 23.26
C LEU A 220 -20.01 -3.42 24.45
N ASP A 221 -19.93 -2.10 24.31
CA ASP A 221 -20.34 -1.15 25.35
C ASP A 221 -21.84 -1.27 25.66
N LYS A 222 -22.67 -1.41 24.61
CA LYS A 222 -24.11 -1.64 24.77
C LYS A 222 -24.39 -2.94 25.54
N ALA A 223 -23.75 -4.05 25.14
CA ALA A 223 -23.92 -5.34 25.80
C ALA A 223 -23.46 -5.33 27.27
N TYR A 224 -22.38 -4.60 27.57
CA TYR A 224 -21.90 -4.42 28.95
C TYR A 224 -22.92 -3.65 29.81
N LYS A 225 -23.47 -2.55 29.28
CA LYS A 225 -24.52 -1.76 29.95
C LYS A 225 -25.78 -2.58 30.22
N GLU A 226 -26.23 -3.36 29.24
CA GLU A 226 -27.39 -4.25 29.38
C GLU A 226 -27.17 -5.29 30.47
N ARG A 227 -26.00 -5.92 30.50
CA ARG A 227 -25.65 -6.91 31.53
C ARG A 227 -25.65 -6.32 32.94
N LYS A 228 -25.10 -5.12 33.10
CA LYS A 228 -25.08 -4.41 34.39
C LYS A 228 -26.48 -4.04 34.86
N ASN A 229 -27.37 -3.67 33.93
CA ASN A 229 -28.77 -3.38 34.25
C ASN A 229 -29.54 -4.65 34.64
N GLU A 230 -29.29 -5.76 33.98
CA GLU A 230 -29.87 -7.06 34.33
C GLU A 230 -29.44 -7.54 35.71
N GLU A 231 -28.16 -7.36 36.07
CA GLU A 231 -27.65 -7.66 37.42
C GLU A 231 -28.35 -6.82 38.49
N ARG A 232 -28.60 -5.53 38.23
CA ARG A 232 -29.38 -4.66 39.14
C ARG A 232 -30.81 -5.16 39.31
N ARG A 233 -31.51 -5.48 38.22
CA ARG A 233 -32.89 -6.02 38.26
C ARG A 233 -32.97 -7.33 39.05
N ARG A 234 -31.98 -8.21 38.90
CA ARG A 234 -31.90 -9.47 39.66
C ARG A 234 -31.68 -9.22 41.15
N ALA A 235 -30.83 -8.26 41.51
CA ALA A 235 -30.60 -7.89 42.91
C ALA A 235 -31.86 -7.30 43.56
N GLU A 236 -32.58 -6.43 42.86
CA GLU A 236 -33.87 -5.88 43.30
C GLU A 236 -34.90 -6.99 43.53
N LEU A 237 -35.06 -7.90 42.56
CA LEU A 237 -35.99 -9.03 42.67
C LEU A 237 -35.63 -9.96 43.85
N ALA A 238 -34.34 -10.22 44.07
CA ALA A 238 -33.88 -11.04 45.18
C ALA A 238 -34.27 -10.41 46.53
N ASN A 239 -34.11 -9.09 46.68
CA ASN A 239 -34.55 -8.35 47.87
C ASN A 239 -36.06 -8.44 48.06
N THR A 240 -36.85 -8.29 47.00
CA THR A 240 -38.31 -8.42 47.05
C THR A 240 -38.74 -9.82 47.51
N ILE A 241 -38.13 -10.88 46.97
CA ILE A 241 -38.39 -12.27 47.37
C ILE A 241 -38.04 -12.48 48.86
N GLN A 242 -36.94 -11.90 49.33
CA GLN A 242 -36.52 -12.02 50.73
C GLN A 242 -37.52 -11.34 51.67
N MET A 243 -38.00 -10.15 51.30
CA MET A 243 -39.04 -9.42 52.03
C MET A 243 -40.34 -10.22 52.09
N LEU A 244 -40.80 -10.76 50.95
CA LEU A 244 -42.00 -11.60 50.89
C LEU A 244 -41.87 -12.86 51.76
N LYS A 245 -40.69 -13.52 51.74
CA LYS A 245 -40.41 -14.66 52.62
C LYS A 245 -40.46 -14.29 54.10
N ARG A 246 -40.00 -13.09 54.47
CA ARG A 246 -40.09 -12.58 55.84
C ARG A 246 -41.55 -12.34 56.25
N GLN A 247 -42.32 -11.63 55.41
CA GLN A 247 -43.75 -11.38 55.65
C GLN A 247 -44.54 -12.67 55.80
N ARG A 248 -44.27 -13.68 54.96
CA ARG A 248 -44.90 -15.01 55.08
C ARG A 248 -44.60 -15.67 56.43
N ARG A 249 -43.35 -15.60 56.91
CA ARG A 249 -42.98 -16.18 58.22
C ARG A 249 -43.69 -15.46 59.37
N GLU A 250 -43.78 -14.14 59.32
CA GLU A 250 -44.49 -13.34 60.32
C GLU A 250 -45.99 -13.65 60.33
N LEU A 251 -46.62 -13.80 59.16
CA LEU A 251 -48.03 -14.22 59.04
C LEU A 251 -48.28 -15.62 59.60
N LEU A 252 -47.43 -16.59 59.26
CA LEU A 252 -47.55 -17.96 59.78
C LEU A 252 -47.37 -18.02 61.30
N GLY A 253 -46.45 -17.21 61.86
CA GLY A 253 -46.30 -17.07 63.31
C GLY A 253 -47.53 -16.49 64.00
N ARG A 254 -48.18 -15.49 63.39
CA ARG A 254 -49.44 -14.92 63.90
C ARG A 254 -50.60 -15.92 63.86
N ILE A 255 -50.69 -16.73 62.80
CA ILE A 255 -51.73 -17.76 62.68
C ILE A 255 -51.54 -18.85 63.74
N ALA A 256 -50.30 -19.29 63.98
CA ALA A 256 -50.00 -20.28 65.02
C ALA A 256 -50.27 -19.78 66.44
N TYR A 257 -50.06 -18.49 66.70
CA TYR A 257 -50.33 -17.86 68.01
C TYR A 257 -51.83 -17.67 68.30
N ASN A 258 -52.68 -17.62 67.26
CA ASN A 258 -54.13 -17.44 67.40
C ASN A 258 -54.92 -18.78 67.45
N GLN A 259 -54.23 -19.93 67.41
CA GLN A 259 -54.83 -21.27 67.45
C GLN A 259 -54.44 -22.10 68.68
N GLY A 260 -53.72 -21.52 69.64
CA GLY A 260 -53.45 -22.09 70.98
C GLY A 260 -54.07 -21.22 72.06
#